data_AF-A0A7X3UBA1-F1
#
_entry.id   AF-A0A7X3UBA1-F1
#
_cell.length_a   1.000
_cell.length_b   1.000
_cell.length_c   1.000
_cell.angle_alpha   90.00
_cell.angle_beta   90.00
_cell.angle_gamma   90.00
#
_symmetry.space_group_name_H-M   'P 1'
#
loop_
_entity.id
_entity.type
_entity.pdbx_description
1 polymer ?
#
loop_
_entity_poly.entity_id
_entity_poly.type
_entity_poly.pdbx_seq_one_letter_code
_entity_poly.pdbx_strand_id
1 'polypeptide(L)' 'ERLTFALSREEQVGEFVSPYLNRLSDLLFVASRLQNQLSGHGDVLWDSRRF' A
#
# COMPACT_ATOMS: atom_id res chain seq x y z
N GLU A 1 -7.41 0.07 -3.22
CA GLU A 1 -7.61 -1.23 -3.88
C GLU A 1 -8.94 -1.91 -3.52
N ARG A 2 -9.23 -2.22 -2.25
CA ARG A 2 -10.44 -3.01 -1.87
C ARG A 2 -11.79 -2.48 -2.40
N LEU A 3 -11.99 -1.16 -2.40
CA LEU A 3 -13.22 -0.56 -2.95
C LEU A 3 -13.33 -0.75 -4.47
N THR A 4 -12.22 -0.64 -5.19
CA THR A 4 -12.14 -0.88 -6.64
C THR A 4 -12.43 -2.34 -6.97
N PHE A 5 -11.96 -3.27 -6.14
CA PHE A 5 -12.25 -4.70 -6.30
C PHE A 5 -13.73 -5.03 -6.03
N ALA A 6 -14.36 -4.36 -5.05
CA ALA A 6 -15.80 -4.49 -4.84
C ALA A 6 -16.58 -4.00 -6.07
N LEU A 7 -16.22 -2.81 -6.58
CA LEU A 7 -16.85 -2.22 -7.77
C LEU A 7 -16.67 -3.10 -9.02
N SER A 8 -15.51 -3.74 -9.21
CA SER A 8 -15.27 -4.59 -10.38
C SER A 8 -16.15 -5.85 -10.44
N ARG A 9 -16.89 -6.16 -9.36
CA ARG A 9 -17.89 -7.25 -9.35
C ARG A 9 -19.24 -6.81 -9.89
N GLU A 10 -19.52 -5.50 -9.86
CA GLU A 10 -20.79 -4.90 -10.25
C GLU A 10 -20.67 -4.19 -11.61
N GLU A 11 -19.50 -3.64 -11.92
CA GLU A 11 -19.25 -2.87 -13.13
C GLU A 11 -17.90 -3.24 -13.78
N GLN A 12 -17.78 -2.98 -15.09
CA GLN A 12 -16.53 -3.19 -15.80
C GLN A 12 -15.53 -2.08 -15.44
N VAL A 13 -14.58 -2.42 -14.58
CA VAL A 13 -13.43 -1.58 -14.25
C VAL A 13 -12.30 -1.84 -15.24
N GLY A 14 -11.51 -0.81 -15.57
CA GLY A 14 -10.37 -0.95 -16.46
C GLY A 14 -9.35 -1.98 -15.94
N GLU A 15 -8.85 -2.82 -16.85
CA GLU A 15 -7.96 -3.96 -16.56
C GLU A 15 -6.73 -3.57 -15.71
N PHE A 16 -6.20 -2.35 -15.92
CA PHE A 16 -5.00 -1.88 -15.25
C PHE A 16 -5.24 -1.14 -13.93
N VAL A 17 -6.48 -0.84 -13.56
CA VAL A 17 -6.78 -0.01 -12.37
C VAL A 17 -6.38 -0.75 -11.09
N SER A 18 -6.78 -2.00 -10.92
CA SER A 18 -6.44 -2.79 -9.73
C SER A 18 -4.93 -3.07 -9.62
N PRO A 19 -4.25 -3.55 -10.68
CA PRO A 19 -2.79 -3.71 -10.66
C PRO A 19 -2.03 -2.41 -10.36
N TYR A 20 -2.50 -1.28 -10.91
CA TYR A 20 -1.88 0.02 -10.66
C TYR A 20 -2.00 0.44 -9.19
N LEU A 21 -3.19 0.34 -8.60
CA LEU A 21 -3.41 0.70 -7.20
C LEU A 21 -2.61 -0.18 -6.24
N ASN A 22 -2.40 -1.45 -6.61
CA ASN A 22 -1.55 -2.37 -5.86
C ASN A 22 -0.08 -1.89 -5.87
N ARG A 23 0.47 -1.61 -7.05
CA ARG A 23 1.85 -1.09 -7.19
C ARG A 23 2.05 0.29 -6.56
N LEU A 24 1.05 1.15 -6.63
CA LEU A 24 1.08 2.44 -5.96
C LEU A 24 1.17 2.28 -4.43
N SER A 25 0.48 1.29 -3.87
CA SER A 25 0.55 1.00 -2.44
C SER A 25 1.96 0.57 -2.02
N ASP A 26 2.62 -0.28 -2.83
CA ASP A 26 4.01 -0.67 -2.62
C ASP A 26 4.97 0.53 -2.68
N LEU A 27 4.78 1.41 -3.68
CA LEU A 27 5.58 2.62 -3.84
C LEU A 27 5.44 3.53 -2.61
N LEU A 28 4.22 3.77 -2.13
CA LEU A 28 3.96 4.59 -0.95
C LEU A 28 4.60 3.98 0.30
N PHE A 29 4.58 2.65 0.43
CA PHE A 29 5.26 1.97 1.52
C PHE A 29 6.78 2.21 1.48
N VAL A 30 7.44 2.02 0.34
CA VAL A 30 8.88 2.28 0.20
C VAL A 30 9.21 3.77 0.42
N ALA A 31 8.40 4.67 -0.13
CA ALA A 31 8.56 6.11 0.05
C ALA A 31 8.45 6.51 1.52
N SER A 32 7.55 5.91 2.29
CA SER A 32 7.42 6.18 3.72
C SER A 32 8.67 5.77 4.51
N ARG A 33 9.28 4.63 4.19
CA ARG A 33 10.53 4.16 4.80
C ARG A 33 11.71 5.05 4.45
N LEU A 34 11.78 5.48 3.18
CA LEU A 34 12.79 6.44 2.75
C LEU A 34 12.64 7.77 3.51
N GLN A 35 11.41 8.26 3.66
CA GLN A 35 11.13 9.48 4.42
C GLN A 35 11.53 9.35 5.90
N ASN A 36 11.26 8.20 6.54
CA ASN A 36 11.70 7.92 7.91
C ASN A 36 13.23 8.01 8.01
N GLN A 37 13.93 7.34 7.10
CA GLN A 37 15.40 7.35 7.04
C GLN A 37 15.96 8.76 6.86
N LEU A 38 15.40 9.55 5.94
CA LEU A 38 15.81 10.95 5.71
C LEU A 38 15.53 11.85 6.93
N SER A 39 14.48 11.55 7.69
CA SER A 39 14.11 12.27 8.90
C SER A 39 14.90 11.81 10.13
N GLY A 40 15.85 10.87 9.99
CA GLY A 40 16.62 10.31 11.10
C GLY A 40 15.84 9.39 12.04
N HIS A 41 14.63 8.98 11.64
CA HIS A 41 13.79 8.06 12.42
C HIS A 41 13.95 6.64 11.86
N GLY A 42 14.22 5.66 12.73
CA GLY A 42 14.25 4.25 12.32
C GLY A 42 12.84 3.73 11.99
N ASP A 43 12.76 2.69 11.16
CA ASP A 43 11.49 2.02 10.87
C ASP A 43 10.90 1.37 12.13
N VAL A 44 9.58 1.45 12.30
CA VAL A 44 8.86 0.78 13.39
C VAL A 44 8.69 -0.70 13.04
N LEU A 45 9.43 -1.57 13.73
CA LEU A 45 9.26 -3.01 13.60
C LEU A 45 7.99 -3.46 14.31
N TRP A 46 7.19 -4.28 13.62
CA TRP A 46 6.05 -4.92 14.25
C TRP A 46 6.52 -6.07 15.15
N ASP A 47 6.06 -6.08 16.40
CA ASP A 47 6.31 -7.15 17.36
C ASP A 47 5.03 -7.97 17.59
N SER A 48 5.01 -9.16 16.99
CA SER A 48 3.88 -10.09 17.04
C SER A 48 3.65 -10.72 18.40
N ARG A 49 4.60 -10.60 19.34
CA ARG A 49 4.59 -11.27 20.65
C ARG A 49 4.29 -10.34 21.80
N ARG A 50 4.07 -9.05 21.52
CA ARG A 50 3.87 -8.01 22.53
C ARG A 50 2.39 -7.76 22.88
N PHE A 51 1.48 -8.58 22.35
CA PHE A 51 0.04 -8.56 22.60
C PHE A 51 -0.45 -9.95 22.99
#